data_AF-A0A255ZPA0-F1
#
_entry.id   AF-A0A255ZPA0-F1
#
_cell.length_a   1.000
_cell.length_b   1.000
_cell.length_c   1.000
_cell.angle_alpha   90.00
_cell.angle_beta   90.00
_cell.angle_gamma   90.00
#
_symmetry.space_group_name_H-M   'P 1'
#
loop_
_entity.id
_entity.type
_entity.pdbx_description
1 polymer ?
#
loop_
_entity_poly.entity_id
_entity_poly.type
_entity_poly.pdbx_seq_one_letter_code
_entity_poly.pdbx_strand_id
1 'polypeptide(L)'
;MKLKNITNTYPFLKILGNRYVLVTIFFIVWILFLDNYSYLEHRVLDKQIDELEENKEYYIQEIKKDSTSIKQLKDPDQVEKYAREKYFMKRENEDIYIIEFEDSIPEEKTKSL
;
A
#
# COMPACT_ATOMS: atom_id res chain seq x y z
N MET A 1 42.60 47.35 20.37
CA MET A 1 41.61 48.40 20.69
C MET A 1 40.61 48.71 19.56
N LYS A 2 40.42 47.84 18.54
CA LYS A 2 39.47 48.09 17.43
C LYS A 2 38.19 47.24 17.46
N LEU A 3 38.16 46.14 18.21
CA LEU A 3 37.00 45.23 18.32
C LEU A 3 35.82 45.84 19.10
N LYS A 4 36.09 46.76 20.04
CA LYS A 4 35.08 47.40 20.89
C LYS A 4 34.16 48.37 20.13
N ASN A 5 34.64 48.88 18.99
CA ASN A 5 33.92 49.88 18.20
C ASN A 5 32.90 49.24 17.26
N ILE A 6 33.14 48.01 16.79
CA ILE A 6 32.24 47.28 15.88
C ILE A 6 31.01 46.75 16.63
N THR A 7 31.18 46.34 17.89
CA THR A 7 30.08 45.86 18.76
C THR A 7 29.11 46.96 19.20
N ASN A 8 29.46 48.25 18.99
CA ASN A 8 28.63 49.40 19.37
C ASN A 8 27.77 49.93 18.22
N THR A 9 28.16 49.68 16.97
CA THR A 9 27.44 50.13 15.77
C THR A 9 26.21 49.27 15.48
N TYR A 10 26.18 48.03 15.99
CA TYR A 10 25.10 47.08 15.74
C TYR A 10 24.57 46.48 17.05
N PRO A 11 23.36 46.84 17.49
CA PRO A 11 22.81 46.38 18.78
C PRO A 11 22.62 44.85 18.83
N PHE A 12 22.45 44.19 17.68
CA PHE A 12 22.34 42.72 17.60
C PHE A 12 23.66 42.01 17.94
N LEU A 13 24.83 42.60 17.66
CA LEU A 13 26.13 41.99 18.00
C LEU A 13 26.35 41.95 19.51
N LYS A 14 25.79 42.90 20.26
CA LYS A 14 25.82 42.90 21.73
C LYS A 14 24.97 41.77 22.33
N ILE A 15 23.87 41.43 21.66
CA ILE A 15 22.98 40.31 22.04
C ILE A 15 23.64 38.97 21.71
N LEU A 16 24.28 38.84 20.55
CA LEU A 16 25.05 37.65 20.16
C LEU A 16 26.31 37.42 21.02
N GLY A 17 26.84 38.45 21.70
CA GLY A 17 27.97 38.30 22.62
C GLY A 17 27.62 37.66 23.97
N ASN A 18 26.34 37.46 24.27
CA ASN A 18 25.91 36.82 25.51
C ASN A 18 26.02 35.29 25.39
N ARG A 19 26.78 34.66 26.30
CA ARG A 19 26.96 33.19 26.35
C ARG A 19 25.64 32.42 26.34
N TYR A 20 24.60 32.95 26.97
CA TYR A 20 23.28 32.31 27.02
C TYR A 20 22.61 32.32 25.64
N VAL A 21 22.72 33.42 24.90
CA VAL A 21 22.14 33.54 23.54
C VAL A 21 22.84 32.61 22.57
N LEU A 22 24.17 32.49 22.65
CA LEU A 22 24.92 31.56 21.81
C LEU A 22 24.55 30.10 22.07
N VAL A 23 24.41 29.71 23.34
CA VAL A 23 23.97 28.36 23.71
C VAL A 23 22.54 28.11 23.23
N THR A 24 21.63 29.08 23.38
CA THR A 24 20.25 28.96 22.88
C THR A 24 20.19 28.84 21.37
N ILE A 25 20.95 29.66 20.61
CA ILE A 25 21.01 29.58 19.16
C ILE A 25 21.57 28.23 18.72
N PHE A 26 22.63 27.75 19.36
CA PHE A 26 23.19 26.43 19.10
C PHE A 26 22.14 25.33 19.33
N PHE A 27 21.37 25.41 20.42
CA PHE A 27 20.33 24.43 20.72
C PHE A 27 19.16 24.49 19.71
N ILE A 28 18.78 25.68 19.27
CA ILE A 28 17.75 25.86 18.23
C ILE A 28 18.23 25.26 16.90
N VAL A 29 19.46 25.57 16.48
CA VAL A 29 20.05 24.99 15.28
C VAL A 29 20.17 23.47 15.41
N TRP A 30 20.53 22.96 16.58
CA TRP A 30 20.57 21.52 16.84
C TRP A 30 19.19 20.87 16.68
N ILE A 31 18.14 21.44 17.28
CA ILE A 31 16.77 20.92 17.15
C ILE A 31 16.26 21.03 15.70
N LEU A 32 16.66 22.07 14.96
CA LEU A 32 16.18 22.27 13.59
C LEU A 32 16.91 21.42 12.54
N PHE A 33 18.22 21.19 12.71
CA PHE A 33 19.06 20.51 11.71
C PHE A 33 19.45 19.09 12.09
N LEU A 34 19.59 18.79 13.39
CA LEU A 34 20.03 17.48 13.87
C LEU A 34 18.89 16.62 14.43
N ASP A 35 17.79 17.24 14.87
CA ASP A 35 16.60 16.51 15.31
C ASP A 35 15.74 16.05 14.12
N ASN A 36 14.99 14.96 14.30
CA ASN A 36 14.23 14.24 13.27
C ASN A 36 13.02 15.01 12.70
N TYR A 37 12.95 16.34 12.81
CA TYR A 37 11.89 17.14 12.20
C TYR A 37 12.11 17.31 10.68
N SER A 38 12.56 16.25 10.04
CA SER A 38 12.78 16.16 8.62
C SER A 38 11.43 16.13 7.92
N TYR A 39 11.18 17.15 7.09
CA TYR A 39 10.08 17.14 6.14
C TYR A 39 10.05 15.87 5.27
N LEU A 40 11.21 15.22 5.06
CA LEU A 40 11.29 13.95 4.33
C LEU A 40 10.65 12.81 5.12
N GLU A 41 10.75 12.82 6.45
CA GLU A 41 10.16 11.79 7.30
C GLU A 41 8.64 11.85 7.27
N HIS A 42 8.08 13.06 7.32
CA HIS A 42 6.64 13.26 7.11
C HIS A 42 6.18 12.77 5.73
N ARG A 43 6.92 13.06 4.65
CA ARG A 43 6.57 12.56 3.32
C ARG A 43 6.62 11.03 3.22
N VAL A 44 7.55 10.39 3.91
CA VAL A 44 7.65 8.93 3.96
C VAL A 44 6.48 8.34 4.75
N LEU A 45 6.09 8.97 5.86
CA LEU A 45 4.94 8.57 6.64
C LEU A 45 3.63 8.75 5.86
N ASP A 46 3.44 9.89 5.19
CA ASP A 46 2.27 10.14 4.35
C ASP A 46 2.14 9.08 3.25
N LYS A 47 3.25 8.72 2.60
CA LYS A 47 3.26 7.64 1.61
C LYS A 47 2.86 6.29 2.21
N GLN A 48 3.32 5.98 3.42
CA GLN A 48 2.92 4.75 4.11
C GLN A 48 1.43 4.75 4.47
N ILE A 49 0.88 5.91 4.84
CA ILE A 49 -0.54 6.08 5.11
C ILE A 49 -1.35 5.81 3.83
N ASP A 50 -0.97 6.43 2.71
CA ASP A 50 -1.64 6.24 1.42
C ASP A 50 -1.61 4.76 1.00
N GLU A 51 -0.46 4.09 1.13
CA GLU A 51 -0.31 2.66 0.80
C GLU A 51 -1.18 1.76 1.71
N LEU A 52 -1.27 2.07 3.01
CA LEU A 52 -2.14 1.35 3.93
C LEU A 52 -3.62 1.54 3.61
N GLU A 53 -4.01 2.75 3.19
CA GLU A 53 -5.39 3.07 2.84
C GLU A 53 -5.82 2.40 1.53
N GLU A 54 -4.95 2.40 0.52
CA GLU A 54 -5.15 1.66 -0.73
C GLU A 54 -5.30 0.15 -0.47
N ASN A 55 -4.40 -0.43 0.34
CA ASN A 55 -4.47 -1.84 0.71
C ASN A 55 -5.77 -2.16 1.45
N LYS A 56 -6.19 -1.30 2.38
CA LYS A 56 -7.46 -1.46 3.10
C LYS A 56 -8.64 -1.47 2.14
N GLU A 57 -8.68 -0.54 1.18
CA GLU A 57 -9.76 -0.47 0.20
C GLU A 57 -9.78 -1.73 -0.69
N TYR A 58 -8.63 -2.17 -1.17
CA TYR A 58 -8.49 -3.42 -1.91
C TYR A 58 -9.09 -4.62 -1.16
N TYR A 59 -8.69 -4.83 0.10
CA TYR A 59 -9.22 -5.96 0.88
C TYR A 59 -10.72 -5.85 1.18
N ILE A 60 -11.25 -4.65 1.39
CA ILE A 60 -12.69 -4.44 1.57
C ILE A 60 -13.45 -4.85 0.30
N GLN A 61 -12.92 -4.50 -0.88
CA GLN A 61 -13.53 -4.88 -2.15
C GLN A 61 -13.48 -6.40 -2.37
N GLU A 62 -12.35 -7.05 -2.09
CA GLU A 62 -12.22 -8.49 -2.26
C GLU A 62 -13.12 -9.25 -1.27
N ILE A 63 -13.21 -8.81 -0.01
CA ILE A 63 -14.16 -9.40 0.97
C ILE A 63 -15.59 -9.27 0.48
N LYS A 64 -15.97 -8.14 -0.12
CA LYS A 64 -17.33 -7.95 -0.65
C LYS A 64 -17.62 -8.92 -1.79
N LYS A 65 -16.67 -9.08 -2.71
CA LYS A 65 -16.75 -10.03 -3.83
C LYS A 65 -16.85 -11.46 -3.33
N ASP A 66 -15.96 -11.88 -2.43
CA ASP A 66 -15.95 -13.21 -1.83
C ASP A 66 -17.22 -13.49 -1.05
N SER A 67 -17.74 -12.52 -0.31
CA SER A 67 -19.02 -12.68 0.42
C SER A 67 -20.19 -12.96 -0.53
N THR A 68 -20.14 -12.41 -1.75
CA THR A 68 -21.15 -12.64 -2.78
C THR A 68 -20.99 -14.05 -3.36
N SER A 69 -19.76 -14.47 -3.65
CA SER A 69 -19.45 -15.82 -4.10
C SER A 69 -19.81 -16.88 -3.06
N ILE A 70 -19.52 -16.65 -1.78
CA ILE A 70 -19.91 -17.53 -0.67
C ILE A 70 -21.43 -17.64 -0.57
N LYS A 71 -22.18 -16.53 -0.76
CA LYS A 71 -23.65 -16.60 -0.79
C LYS A 71 -24.16 -17.48 -1.92
N GLN A 72 -23.52 -17.43 -3.09
CA GLN A 72 -23.86 -18.32 -4.20
C GLN A 72 -23.51 -19.78 -3.84
N LEU A 73 -22.39 -20.03 -3.17
CA LEU A 73 -22.00 -21.37 -2.71
C LEU A 73 -22.78 -21.89 -1.49
N LYS A 74 -23.64 -21.09 -0.86
CA LYS A 74 -24.55 -21.59 0.19
C LYS A 74 -25.77 -22.30 -0.38
N ASP A 75 -26.09 -22.05 -1.65
CA ASP A 75 -27.14 -22.75 -2.34
C ASP A 75 -26.58 -24.08 -2.87
N PRO A 76 -27.03 -25.24 -2.35
CA PRO A 76 -26.53 -26.54 -2.79
C PRO A 76 -26.72 -26.77 -4.28
N ASP A 77 -27.74 -26.18 -4.91
CA ASP A 77 -27.97 -26.30 -6.35
C ASP A 77 -26.90 -25.55 -7.16
N GLN A 78 -26.47 -24.37 -6.68
CA GLN A 78 -25.38 -23.60 -7.30
C GLN A 78 -24.02 -24.27 -7.11
N VAL A 79 -23.79 -24.90 -5.95
CA VAL A 79 -22.57 -25.68 -5.69
C VAL A 79 -22.51 -26.89 -6.61
N GLU A 80 -23.60 -27.65 -6.74
CA GLU A 80 -23.68 -28.80 -7.64
C GLU A 80 -23.45 -28.37 -9.09
N LYS A 81 -24.08 -27.27 -9.52
CA LYS A 81 -23.86 -26.69 -10.86
C LYS A 81 -22.39 -26.33 -11.09
N TYR A 82 -21.75 -25.63 -10.15
CA TYR A 82 -20.35 -25.25 -10.27
C TYR A 82 -19.41 -26.47 -10.30
N ALA A 83 -19.65 -27.47 -9.44
CA ALA A 83 -18.88 -28.71 -9.42
C ALA A 83 -19.02 -29.51 -10.74
N ARG A 84 -20.21 -29.51 -11.34
CA ARG A 84 -20.48 -30.15 -12.63
C ARG A 84 -19.82 -29.40 -13.79
N GLU A 85 -19.89 -28.07 -13.83
CA GLU A 85 -19.32 -27.25 -14.93
C GLU A 85 -17.80 -27.15 -14.88
N LYS A 86 -17.20 -26.97 -13.70
CA LYS A 86 -15.74 -26.78 -13.57
C LYS A 86 -14.95 -28.06 -13.39
N TYR A 87 -15.53 -29.05 -12.70
CA TYR A 87 -14.82 -30.26 -12.29
C TYR A 87 -15.45 -31.54 -12.84
N PHE A 88 -16.52 -31.44 -13.64
CA PHE A 88 -17.23 -32.58 -14.23
C PHE A 88 -17.60 -33.64 -13.19
N MET A 89 -17.96 -33.21 -11.96
CA MET A 89 -18.39 -34.13 -10.91
C MET A 89 -19.70 -34.82 -11.30
N LYS A 90 -19.80 -36.13 -11.04
CA LYS A 90 -20.99 -36.95 -11.28
C LYS A 90 -21.36 -37.79 -10.07
N ARG A 91 -22.62 -38.20 -10.01
CA ARG A 91 -23.08 -39.22 -9.06
C ARG A 91 -22.68 -40.61 -9.56
N GLU A 92 -22.63 -41.60 -8.66
CA GLU A 92 -22.21 -42.97 -9.02
C GLU A 92 -23.08 -43.60 -10.12
N ASN A 93 -24.35 -43.18 -10.22
CA ASN A 93 -25.34 -43.71 -11.15
C ASN A 93 -25.55 -42.80 -12.39
N GLU A 94 -24.63 -41.88 -12.68
CA GLU A 94 -24.69 -40.95 -13.81
C GLU A 94 -23.53 -41.16 -14.79
N ASP A 95 -23.83 -41.03 -16.08
CA ASP A 95 -22.84 -41.02 -17.16
C ASP A 95 -22.73 -39.61 -17.76
N ILE A 96 -21.51 -39.08 -17.85
CA ILE A 96 -21.20 -37.78 -18.44
C ILE A 96 -20.78 -37.99 -19.89
N TYR A 97 -21.39 -37.23 -20.81
CA TYR A 97 -20.99 -37.15 -22.21
C TYR A 97 -20.41 -35.75 -22.47
N ILE A 98 -19.17 -35.69 -22.95
CA ILE A 98 -18.54 -34.44 -23.43
C ILE A 98 -18.70 -34.42 -24.94
N ILE A 99 -19.44 -33.46 -25.47
CA ILE A 99 -19.64 -33.28 -26.91
C ILE A 99 -18.68 -32.19 -27.37
N GLU A 100 -17.65 -32.59 -28.11
CA GLU A 100 -16.69 -31.68 -28.73
C GLU A 100 -17.08 -31.51 -30.21
N PHE A 101 -17.22 -30.26 -30.66
CA PHE A 101 -17.42 -29.95 -32.07
C PHE A 101 -16.05 -29.63 -32.69
N GLU A 102 -15.84 -30.02 -33.95
CA GLU A 102 -14.56 -29.85 -34.64
C GLU A 102 -14.08 -28.38 -34.68
N ASP A 103 -15.02 -27.44 -34.70
CA ASP A 103 -14.79 -25.99 -34.64
C ASP A 103 -14.41 -25.46 -33.24
N SER A 104 -14.50 -26.28 -32.20
CA SER A 104 -14.30 -25.89 -30.79
C SER A 104 -12.96 -26.34 -30.20
N ILE A 105 -12.12 -27.03 -30.99
CA ILE A 105 -10.80 -27.51 -30.59
C ILE A 105 -9.76 -26.39 -30.82
N PRO A 106 -9.05 -25.92 -29.78
CA PRO A 106 -7.91 -25.02 -29.97
C PRO A 106 -6.82 -25.69 -30.80
N GLU A 107 -6.29 -25.02 -31.83
CA GLU A 107 -5.29 -25.55 -32.79
C GLU A 107 -4.02 -26.17 -32.17
N GLU A 108 -3.77 -25.94 -30.88
CA GLU A 108 -2.64 -26.52 -30.14
C GLU A 108 -2.75 -28.04 -29.95
N LYS A 109 -3.95 -28.63 -29.85
CA LYS A 109 -4.11 -30.07 -29.62
C LYS A 109 -4.04 -30.92 -30.90
N THR A 110 -4.38 -30.35 -32.05
CA THR A 110 -4.44 -31.04 -33.34
C THR A 110 -3.07 -31.34 -33.95
N LYS A 111 -1.98 -30.68 -33.52
CA LYS A 111 -0.61 -30.91 -34.03
C LYS A 111 0.15 -32.07 -33.39
N SER A 112 -0.44 -32.76 -32.40
CA SER A 112 0.24 -33.81 -31.62
C SER A 112 -0.14 -35.25 -31.99
N LEU A 113 -0.94 -35.43 -33.06
CA LEU A 113 -1.37 -36.72 -33.59
C LEU A 113 -0.77 -36.98 -34.98
#